data_AF-A0A929Q1C3-F1
#
_entry.id   AF-A0A929Q1C3-F1
#
_cell.length_a   1.000
_cell.length_b   1.000
_cell.length_c   1.000
_cell.angle_alpha   90.00
_cell.angle_beta   90.00
_cell.angle_gamma   90.00
#
_symmetry.space_group_name_H-M   'P 1'
#
loop_
_entity.id
_entity.type
_entity.pdbx_description
1 polymer ?
#
loop_
_entity_poly.entity_id
_entity_poly.type
_entity_poly.pdbx_seq_one_letter_code
_entity_poly.pdbx_strand_id
1 'polypeptide(L)'
;MSFKTDIQTMNNAASNVDRVNEDVQGELRRLQGVVDDVAASWKGDAQHSFAGLMQRWNDDARQLREALNSIAENLRANAAGFDETETENASAFNS
;
A
#
# COMPACT_ATOMS: atom_id res chain seq x y z
N MET A 1 11.36 -16.69 -23.07
CA MET A 1 10.17 -16.86 -22.20
C MET A 1 10.30 -16.22 -20.81
N SER A 2 11.46 -15.66 -20.39
CA SER A 2 11.61 -15.10 -19.04
C SER A 2 10.93 -13.73 -18.86
N PHE A 3 11.35 -12.70 -19.60
CA PHE A 3 10.98 -11.30 -19.31
C PHE A 3 9.49 -10.98 -19.35
N LYS A 4 8.74 -11.48 -20.35
CA LYS A 4 7.29 -11.29 -20.40
C LYS A 4 6.57 -11.89 -19.18
N THR A 5 7.05 -13.03 -18.70
CA THR A 5 6.55 -13.68 -17.48
C THR A 5 6.90 -12.84 -16.25
N ASP A 6 8.10 -12.25 -16.21
CA ASP A 6 8.57 -11.40 -15.12
C ASP A 6 7.74 -10.08 -15.03
N ILE A 7 7.45 -9.43 -16.18
CA ILE A 7 6.55 -8.26 -16.28
C ILE A 7 5.16 -8.58 -15.75
N GLN A 8 4.55 -9.69 -16.20
CA GLN A 8 3.24 -10.11 -15.70
C GLN A 8 3.26 -10.39 -14.20
N THR A 9 4.35 -10.99 -13.70
CA THR A 9 4.51 -11.28 -12.27
C THR A 9 4.58 -10.00 -11.44
N MET A 10 5.36 -9.00 -11.87
CA MET A 10 5.44 -7.70 -11.19
C MET A 10 4.11 -6.95 -11.20
N ASN A 11 3.38 -6.95 -12.32
CA ASN A 11 2.06 -6.33 -12.40
C ASN A 11 1.05 -7.01 -11.47
N ASN A 12 1.04 -8.35 -11.45
CA ASN A 12 0.19 -9.10 -10.52
C ASN A 12 0.55 -8.82 -9.05
N ALA A 13 1.84 -8.70 -8.74
CA ALA A 13 2.31 -8.34 -7.41
C ALA A 13 1.85 -6.93 -7.02
N ALA A 14 1.94 -5.94 -7.92
CA ALA A 14 1.45 -4.59 -7.68
C ALA A 14 -0.05 -4.59 -7.38
N SER A 15 -0.86 -5.28 -8.20
CA SER A 15 -2.31 -5.43 -7.96
C SER A 15 -2.63 -6.16 -6.65
N ASN A 16 -1.77 -7.08 -6.20
CA ASN A 16 -1.93 -7.71 -4.90
C ASN A 16 -1.64 -6.73 -3.75
N VAL A 17 -0.62 -5.88 -3.89
CA VAL A 17 -0.31 -4.85 -2.89
C VAL A 17 -1.45 -3.82 -2.79
N ASP A 18 -2.06 -3.43 -3.92
CA ASP A 18 -3.23 -2.54 -3.89
C ASP A 18 -4.39 -3.15 -3.10
N ARG A 19 -4.72 -4.43 -3.35
CA ARG A 19 -5.78 -5.13 -2.62
C ARG A 19 -5.48 -5.21 -1.13
N VAL A 20 -4.24 -5.54 -0.75
CA VAL A 20 -3.83 -5.57 0.65
C VAL A 20 -3.95 -4.18 1.28
N ASN A 21 -3.61 -3.11 0.57
CA ASN A 21 -3.78 -1.74 1.05
C ASN A 21 -5.26 -1.39 1.27
N GLU A 22 -6.15 -1.79 0.37
CA GLU A 22 -7.60 -1.63 0.54
C GLU A 22 -8.13 -2.38 1.78
N ASP A 23 -7.70 -3.62 1.96
CA ASP A 23 -8.05 -4.45 3.12
C ASP A 23 -7.56 -3.82 4.43
N VAL A 24 -6.30 -3.38 4.46
CA VAL A 24 -5.71 -2.66 5.61
C VAL A 24 -6.51 -1.41 5.93
N GLN A 25 -6.87 -0.61 4.94
CA GLN A 25 -7.69 0.58 5.16
C GLN A 25 -9.09 0.23 5.69
N GLY A 26 -9.66 -0.89 5.25
CA GLY A 26 -10.90 -1.44 5.79
C GLY A 26 -10.78 -1.75 7.28
N GLU A 27 -9.74 -2.49 7.67
CA GLU A 27 -9.53 -2.88 9.07
C GLU A 27 -9.20 -1.67 9.96
N LEU A 28 -8.41 -0.71 9.46
CA LEU A 28 -8.12 0.53 10.19
C LEU A 28 -9.40 1.33 10.49
N ARG A 29 -10.33 1.43 9.53
CA ARG A 29 -11.64 2.07 9.74
C ARG A 29 -12.48 1.32 10.76
N ARG A 30 -12.48 -0.03 10.70
CA ARG A 30 -13.18 -0.87 11.66
C ARG A 30 -12.65 -0.68 13.07
N LEU A 31 -11.33 -0.68 13.24
CA LEU A 31 -10.67 -0.46 14.53
C LEU A 31 -10.97 0.93 15.07
N GLN A 32 -10.95 1.96 14.22
CA GLN A 32 -11.35 3.31 14.61
C GLN A 32 -12.79 3.34 15.17
N GLY A 33 -13.75 2.67 14.51
CA GLY A 33 -15.12 2.59 15.01
C GLY A 33 -15.25 1.92 16.38
N VAL A 34 -14.56 0.79 16.59
CA VAL A 34 -14.51 0.10 17.90
C VAL A 34 -13.94 1.03 18.97
N VAL A 35 -12.91 1.77 18.60
CA VAL A 35 -12.22 2.71 19.47
C VAL A 35 -13.11 3.90 19.85
N ASP A 36 -13.86 4.45 18.89
CA ASP A 36 -14.83 5.53 19.13
C ASP A 36 -15.99 5.08 20.03
N ASP A 37 -16.50 3.86 19.86
CA ASP A 37 -17.56 3.28 20.71
C ASP A 37 -17.12 3.15 22.17
N VAL A 38 -15.87 2.73 22.39
CA VAL A 38 -15.31 2.57 23.74
C VAL A 38 -14.92 3.92 24.35
N ALA A 39 -14.51 4.90 23.52
CA ALA A 39 -14.14 6.24 23.96
C ALA A 39 -15.26 6.96 24.73
N ALA A 40 -16.53 6.69 24.38
CA ALA A 40 -17.70 7.23 25.08
C ALA A 40 -17.71 6.86 26.59
N SER A 41 -17.04 5.76 26.97
CA SER A 41 -16.95 5.29 28.35
C SER A 41 -15.77 5.88 29.14
N TRP A 42 -14.78 6.50 28.48
CA TRP A 42 -13.54 6.96 29.10
C TRP A 42 -13.64 8.47 29.41
N LYS A 43 -14.07 8.84 30.62
CA LYS A 43 -14.12 10.25 31.07
C LYS A 43 -12.92 10.62 31.95
N GLY A 44 -12.45 11.87 31.84
CA GLY A 44 -11.38 12.44 32.68
C GLY A 44 -9.98 12.25 32.08
N ASP A 45 -8.98 11.94 32.90
CA ASP A 45 -7.56 11.84 32.50
C ASP A 45 -7.30 10.85 31.36
N ALA A 46 -8.12 9.79 31.24
CA ALA A 46 -8.07 8.82 30.16
C ALA A 46 -8.31 9.45 28.77
N GLN A 47 -9.03 10.57 28.69
CA GLN A 47 -9.34 11.26 27.45
C GLN A 47 -8.09 11.86 26.79
N HIS A 48 -7.13 12.37 27.58
CA HIS A 48 -5.88 12.93 27.05
C HIS A 48 -4.94 11.86 26.52
N SER A 49 -4.77 10.75 27.25
CA SER A 49 -3.96 9.62 26.80
C SER A 49 -4.55 8.98 25.54
N PHE A 50 -5.87 8.92 25.44
CA PHE A 50 -6.61 8.43 24.29
C PHE A 50 -6.41 9.32 23.05
N ALA A 51 -6.53 10.64 23.18
CA ALA A 51 -6.30 11.57 22.08
C ALA A 51 -4.88 11.41 21.50
N GLY A 52 -3.88 11.27 22.37
CA GLY A 52 -2.50 11.02 21.93
C GLY A 52 -2.31 9.65 21.25
N LEU A 53 -3.03 8.61 21.71
CA LEU A 53 -3.03 7.31 21.04
C LEU A 53 -3.65 7.41 19.65
N MET A 54 -4.78 8.10 19.51
CA MET A 54 -5.46 8.27 18.21
C MET A 54 -4.62 9.07 17.21
N GLN A 55 -3.88 10.08 17.67
CA GLN A 55 -2.95 10.80 16.81
C GLN A 55 -1.87 9.86 16.26
N ARG A 56 -1.17 9.12 17.14
CA ARG A 56 -0.14 8.16 16.72
C ARG A 56 -0.69 7.09 15.80
N TRP A 57 -1.87 6.56 16.12
CA TRP A 57 -2.57 5.60 15.29
C TRP A 57 -2.81 6.12 13.86
N ASN A 58 -3.33 7.35 13.73
CA ASN A 58 -3.58 7.96 12.43
C ASN A 58 -2.27 8.19 11.65
N ASP A 59 -1.20 8.55 12.34
CA ASP A 59 0.12 8.71 11.74
C ASP A 59 0.67 7.37 11.22
N ASP A 60 0.58 6.31 12.03
CA ASP A 60 1.04 4.96 11.66
C ASP A 60 0.21 4.39 10.48
N ALA A 61 -1.11 4.58 10.52
CA ALA A 61 -2.03 4.21 9.44
C ALA A 61 -1.68 4.91 8.12
N ARG A 62 -1.35 6.21 8.19
CA ARG A 62 -0.92 6.98 7.02
C ARG A 62 0.42 6.47 6.47
N GLN A 63 1.40 6.23 7.33
CA GLN A 63 2.71 5.70 6.93
C GLN A 63 2.58 4.33 6.27
N LEU A 64 1.75 3.44 6.82
CA LEU A 64 1.50 2.12 6.22
C LEU A 64 0.90 2.24 4.82
N ARG A 65 -0.10 3.11 4.63
CA ARG A 65 -0.70 3.37 3.32
C ARG A 65 0.32 3.92 2.31
N GLU A 66 1.12 4.90 2.73
CA GLU A 66 2.16 5.51 1.88
C GLU A 66 3.20 4.46 1.46
N ALA A 67 3.62 3.59 2.40
CA ALA A 67 4.55 2.52 2.11
C ALA A 67 3.98 1.50 1.11
N LEU A 68 2.73 1.05 1.29
CA LEU A 68 2.10 0.11 0.37
C LEU A 68 1.91 0.69 -1.03
N ASN A 69 1.48 1.97 -1.12
CA ASN A 69 1.38 2.66 -2.40
C ASN A 69 2.74 2.74 -3.11
N SER A 70 3.79 3.12 -2.38
CA SER A 70 5.15 3.19 -2.92
C SER A 70 5.64 1.83 -3.41
N ILE A 71 5.35 0.74 -2.69
CA ILE A 71 5.69 -0.62 -3.15
C ILE A 71 4.97 -0.95 -4.46
N ALA A 72 3.66 -0.68 -4.57
CA ALA A 72 2.90 -0.95 -5.79
C ALA A 72 3.40 -0.11 -6.98
N GLU A 73 3.70 1.17 -6.76
CA GLU A 73 4.27 2.07 -7.77
C GLU A 73 5.65 1.58 -8.24
N ASN A 74 6.53 1.20 -7.30
CA ASN A 74 7.85 0.68 -7.63
C ASN A 74 7.75 -0.61 -8.48
N LEU A 75 6.83 -1.51 -8.15
CA LEU A 75 6.63 -2.74 -8.94
C LEU A 75 6.17 -2.43 -10.38
N ARG A 76 5.25 -1.47 -10.56
CA ARG A 76 4.80 -1.04 -11.89
C ARG A 76 5.90 -0.32 -12.66
N ALA A 77 6.68 0.53 -12.00
CA ALA A 77 7.80 1.23 -12.62
C ALA A 77 8.87 0.26 -13.10
N ASN A 78 9.20 -0.76 -12.30
CA ASN A 78 10.09 -1.83 -12.74
C ASN A 78 9.50 -2.57 -13.96
N ALA A 79 8.23 -3.00 -13.89
CA ALA A 79 7.57 -3.68 -15.01
C ALA A 79 7.63 -2.87 -16.31
N ALA A 80 7.39 -1.56 -16.27
CA ALA A 80 7.48 -0.67 -17.42
C ALA A 80 8.92 -0.55 -17.97
N GLY A 81 9.92 -0.42 -17.10
CA GLY A 81 11.32 -0.36 -17.54
C GLY A 81 11.81 -1.65 -18.23
N PHE A 82 11.30 -2.81 -17.80
CA PHE A 82 11.58 -4.08 -18.47
C PHE A 82 10.92 -4.16 -19.86
N ASP A 83 9.69 -3.64 -20.02
CA ASP A 83 8.96 -3.61 -21.30
C ASP A 83 9.63 -2.67 -22.34
N GLU A 84 10.10 -1.51 -21.89
CA GLU A 84 10.87 -0.58 -22.72
C GLU A 84 12.18 -1.21 -23.19
N THR A 85 12.92 -1.85 -22.28
CA THR A 85 14.18 -2.55 -22.60
C THR A 85 13.95 -3.70 -23.59
N GLU A 86 12.81 -4.41 -23.52
CA GLU A 86 12.48 -5.43 -24.51
C GLU A 86 12.27 -4.80 -25.90
N THR A 87 11.47 -3.74 -25.96
CA THR A 87 11.11 -3.07 -27.21
C THR A 87 12.34 -2.51 -27.93
N GLU A 88 13.27 -1.91 -27.19
CA GLU A 88 14.53 -1.40 -27.73
C GLU A 88 15.40 -2.54 -28.29
N ASN A 89 15.59 -3.62 -27.52
CA ASN A 89 16.37 -4.76 -27.96
C ASN A 89 15.76 -5.42 -29.21
N ALA A 90 14.44 -5.64 -29.21
CA ALA A 90 13.73 -6.22 -30.35
C ALA A 90 13.86 -5.35 -31.61
N SER A 91 13.85 -4.03 -31.46
CA SER A 91 14.06 -3.09 -32.57
C SER A 91 15.49 -3.16 -33.11
N ALA A 92 16.50 -3.25 -32.23
CA ALA A 92 17.91 -3.36 -32.61
C ALA A 92 18.26 -4.68 -33.31
N PHE A 93 17.56 -5.77 -33.02
CA PHE A 93 17.74 -7.04 -33.73
C PHE A 93 17.07 -7.08 -35.10
N ASN A 94 16.06 -6.23 -35.33
CA ASN A 94 15.33 -6.15 -36.60
C ASN A 94 15.89 -5.08 -37.56
N SER A 95 16.93 -4.35 -37.15
CA SER A 95 17.70 -3.38 -37.96
C SER A 95 19.02 -3.96 -38.43
#